data_AF-A0A4D6WZB2-F1
#
_entry.id   AF-A0A4D6WZB2-F1
#
_cell.length_a   1.000
_cell.length_b   1.000
_cell.length_c   1.000
_cell.angle_alpha   90.00
_cell.angle_beta   90.00
_cell.angle_gamma   90.00
#
_symmetry.space_group_name_H-M   'P 1'
#
loop_
_entity.id
_entity.type
_entity.pdbx_description
1 polymer ?
#
loop_
_entity_poly.entity_id
_entity_poly.type
_entity_poly.pdbx_seq_one_letter_code
_entity_poly.pdbx_strand_id
1 'polypeptide(L)' 'MFTLMIFSQLPEAYIMFRPLVDILPIIPVFFLLLAFVWQAAVGFR' A
#
# COMPACT_ATOMS: atom_id res chain seq x y z
N MET A 1 -10.29 14.26 0.43
CA MET A 1 -8.96 14.73 0.87
C MET A 1 -7.98 14.37 -0.24
N PHE A 2 -7.42 15.36 -0.93
CA PHE A 2 -6.54 15.13 -2.09
C PHE A 2 -5.17 14.69 -1.59
N THR A 3 -4.66 13.55 -2.04
CA THR A 3 -3.31 13.09 -1.67
C THR A 3 -2.30 13.77 -2.60
N LEU A 4 -1.42 14.61 -2.05
CA LEU A 4 -0.27 15.16 -2.76
C LEU A 4 0.78 14.06 -2.92
N MET A 5 0.93 13.49 -4.12
CA MET A 5 2.10 12.69 -4.47
C MET A 5 3.26 13.64 -4.77
N ILE A 6 4.13 13.86 -3.77
CA ILE A 6 5.40 14.55 -3.97
C ILE A 6 6.36 13.54 -4.62
N PHE A 7 6.64 13.73 -5.91
CA PHE A 7 7.64 12.94 -6.62
C PHE A 7 9.04 13.49 -6.34
N SER A 8 9.70 12.99 -5.30
CA SER A 8 11.15 13.11 -5.12
C SER A 8 11.84 11.80 -5.49
N GLN A 9 13.08 11.88 -5.98
CA GLN A 9 13.90 10.69 -6.19
C GLN A 9 14.31 10.09 -4.84
N LEU A 10 14.41 8.76 -4.79
CA LEU A 10 15.01 8.08 -3.63
C LEU A 10 16.50 8.46 -3.54
N PRO A 11 17.07 8.57 -2.32
CA PRO A 11 18.52 8.73 -2.18
C PRO A 11 19.26 7.54 -2.81
N GLU A 12 20.52 7.74 -3.22
CA GLU A 12 21.29 6.76 -4.00
C GLU A 12 21.36 5.38 -3.35
N ALA A 13 21.52 5.34 -2.02
CA ALA A 13 21.55 4.10 -1.24
C ALA A 13 20.25 3.28 -1.31
N TYR A 14 19.13 3.89 -1.68
CA TYR A 14 17.80 3.26 -1.69
C TYR A 14 17.24 3.03 -3.09
N ILE A 15 17.96 3.38 -4.16
CA ILE A 15 17.48 3.25 -5.54
C ILE A 15 17.06 1.80 -5.88
N MET A 16 17.77 0.81 -5.35
CA MET A 16 17.44 -0.61 -5.54
C MET A 16 16.02 -0.96 -5.04
N PHE A 17 15.50 -0.23 -4.04
CA PHE A 17 14.17 -0.45 -3.48
C PHE A 17 13.06 0.33 -4.18
N ARG A 18 13.37 1.07 -5.25
CA ARG A 18 12.34 1.80 -6.02
C ARG A 18 11.14 0.94 -6.41
N PRO A 19 11.31 -0.29 -6.92
CA PRO A 19 10.16 -1.15 -7.24
C PRO A 19 9.26 -1.46 -6.04
N LEU A 20 9.83 -1.56 -4.83
CA LEU A 20 9.08 -1.77 -3.59
C LEU A 20 8.33 -0.49 -3.19
N VAL A 21 9.02 0.66 -3.23
CA VAL A 21 8.44 1.96 -2.87
C VAL A 21 7.26 2.32 -3.78
N ASP A 22 7.37 2.02 -5.07
CA ASP A 22 6.30 2.23 -6.05
C ASP A 22 5.01 1.45 -5.69
N ILE A 23 5.12 0.34 -4.94
CA ILE A 23 3.97 -0.48 -4.50
C ILE A 23 3.39 0.01 -3.17
N LEU A 24 4.17 0.64 -2.28
CA LEU A 24 3.70 1.04 -0.93
C LEU A 24 2.38 1.82 -0.91
N PRO A 25 2.08 2.74 -1.87
CA PRO A 25 0.81 3.47 -1.89
C PRO A 25 -0.44 2.58 -2.01
N ILE A 26 -0.32 1.33 -2.45
CA ILE A 26 -1.46 0.40 -2.58
C ILE A 26 -1.85 -0.26 -1.24
N ILE A 27 -0.98 -0.21 -0.23
CA ILE A 27 -1.19 -0.87 1.08
C ILE A 27 -2.56 -0.54 1.73
N PRO A 28 -3.07 0.70 1.71
CA PRO A 28 -4.39 1.00 2.26
C PRO A 28 -5.53 0.19 1.61
N VAL A 29 -5.44 -0.11 0.32
CA VAL A 29 -6.41 -0.96 -0.38
C VAL A 29 -6.32 -2.40 0.12
N PHE A 30 -5.13 -2.92 0.40
CA PHE A 30 -4.97 -4.25 0.99
C PHE A 30 -5.59 -4.35 2.38
N PHE A 31 -5.56 -3.30 3.21
CA PHE A 31 -6.27 -3.30 4.49
C PHE A 31 -7.79 -3.37 4.32
N LEU A 32 -8.35 -2.65 3.34
CA LEU A 32 -9.77 -2.77 3.02
C LEU A 32 -10.10 -4.21 2.58
N LEU A 33 -9.32 -4.79 1.68
CA LEU A 33 -9.52 -6.17 1.22
C LEU A 33 -9.35 -7.19 2.37
N LEU A 34 -8.40 -6.95 3.27
CA LEU A 34 -8.17 -7.78 4.45
C LEU A 34 -9.39 -7.79 5.37
N ALA A 35 -10.13 -6.68 5.48
CA ALA A 35 -11.38 -6.66 6.25
C ALA A 35 -12.43 -7.64 5.65
N PHE A 36 -12.54 -7.71 4.33
CA PHE A 36 -13.42 -8.68 3.67
C PHE A 36 -12.91 -10.12 3.80
N VAL A 37 -11.59 -10.33 3.72
CA VAL A 37 -10.99 -11.66 3.98
C VAL A 37 -11.29 -12.11 5.41
N TRP A 38 -11.16 -11.21 6.39
CA TRP A 38 -11.50 -11.49 7.77
C TRP A 38 -12.98 -11.81 7.95
N GLN A 39 -13.86 -10.99 7.37
CA GLN A 39 -15.30 -11.21 7.40
C GLN A 39 -15.68 -12.56 6.76
N ALA A 40 -15.09 -12.90 5.61
CA ALA A 40 -15.28 -14.21 4.98
C ALA A 40 -14.79 -15.37 5.87
N ALA A 41 -13.65 -15.21 6.55
CA ALA A 41 -13.11 -16.23 7.46
C ALA A 41 -14.00 -16.48 8.68
N VAL A 42 -14.73 -15.47 9.15
CA VAL A 42 -15.73 -15.63 10.21
C VAL A 42 -17.14 -15.91 9.67
N GLY A 43 -17.36 -15.96 8.36
CA GLY A 43 -18.65 -16.30 7.74
C GLY A 43 -19.65 -15.14 7.66
N PHE A 44 -19.19 -13.89 7.60
CA PHE A 44 -20.03 -12.69 7.48
C PHE A 44 -21.14 -12.60 8.54
N ARG A 45 -20.78 -12.95 9.77
CA ARG A 45 -21.63 -12.84 10.96
C ARG A 45 -21.36 -11.56 11.72
#